data_AF-A0A950VSB6-F1
#
_entry.id   AF-A0A950VSB6-F1
#
_cell.length_a   1.000
_cell.length_b   1.000
_cell.length_c   1.000
_cell.angle_alpha   90.00
_cell.angle_beta   90.00
_cell.angle_gamma   90.00
#
_symmetry.space_group_name_H-M   'P 1'
#
loop_
_entity.id
_entity.type
_entity.pdbx_description
1 polymer ?
#
loop_
_entity_poly.entity_id
_entity_poly.type
_entity_poly.pdbx_seq_one_letter_code
_entity_poly.pdbx_strand_id
1 'polypeptide(L)'
;MLDLNGVRLRNRVVTSSSLLGYGAPRGRFALYGLSPFAQWVNLERFGAVTTRTLTLEPRDGHFTLREDWRLRELPEMFTRYEQALIKVDAGWLNAFGWCNIGIRAYFRDYFRKTANLNRIVSIGGFSAEEFRELVDVVNAEAEPGEIAA
;
A
#
# COMPACT_ATOMS: atom_id res chain seq x y z
N MET A 1 -6.62 9.64 23.56
CA MET A 1 -5.82 9.55 22.31
C MET A 1 -5.14 8.20 22.32
N LEU A 2 -5.14 7.45 21.20
CA LEU A 2 -4.49 6.13 21.12
C LEU A 2 -3.08 6.31 20.52
N ASP A 3 -2.10 5.63 21.10
CA ASP A 3 -0.71 5.62 20.63
C ASP A 3 -0.38 4.20 20.15
N LEU A 4 0.15 4.09 18.92
CA LEU A 4 0.63 2.83 18.35
C LEU A 4 2.11 3.00 18.04
N ASN A 5 2.97 2.50 18.92
CA ASN A 5 4.43 2.55 18.75
C ASN A 5 4.95 3.97 18.42
N GLY A 6 4.45 4.99 19.14
CA GLY A 6 4.82 6.39 18.93
C GLY A 6 4.00 7.12 17.85
N VAL A 7 3.16 6.42 17.09
CA VAL A 7 2.20 7.05 16.17
C VAL A 7 0.90 7.35 16.90
N ARG A 8 0.67 8.64 17.19
CA ARG A 8 -0.56 9.11 17.84
C ARG A 8 -1.70 9.22 16.84
N LEU A 9 -2.69 8.35 16.98
CA LEU A 9 -3.85 8.33 16.08
C LEU A 9 -4.75 9.56 16.29
N ARG A 10 -5.19 10.15 15.18
CA ARG A 10 -6.15 11.29 15.16
C ARG A 10 -7.55 10.85 15.61
N ASN A 11 -7.93 9.63 15.28
CA ASN A 11 -9.17 8.96 15.68
C ASN A 11 -8.97 7.44 15.60
N ARG A 12 -10.03 6.65 15.87
CA ARG A 12 -9.94 5.19 15.93
C ARG A 12 -10.17 4.49 14.58
N VAL A 13 -10.30 5.24 13.49
CA VAL A 13 -10.56 4.69 12.16
C VAL A 13 -9.24 4.54 11.43
N VAL A 14 -8.82 3.31 11.19
CA VAL A 14 -7.62 2.97 10.43
C VAL A 14 -8.00 2.22 9.16
N THR A 15 -7.21 2.38 8.10
CA THR A 15 -7.49 1.65 6.86
C THR A 15 -6.93 0.23 6.96
N SER A 16 -7.61 -0.74 6.35
CA SER A 16 -6.98 -2.04 6.10
C SER A 16 -5.81 -1.88 5.13
N SER A 17 -4.81 -2.77 5.22
CA SER A 17 -3.73 -2.84 4.24
C SER A 17 -4.29 -2.92 2.82
N SER A 18 -3.58 -2.34 1.86
CA SER A 18 -3.84 -2.40 0.42
C SER A 18 -5.05 -1.62 -0.10
N LEU A 19 -6.01 -1.23 0.74
CA LEU A 19 -7.23 -0.52 0.32
C LEU A 19 -6.93 0.82 -0.38
N LEU A 20 -5.97 1.57 0.16
CA LEU A 20 -5.57 2.88 -0.37
C LEU A 20 -4.14 2.87 -0.93
N GLY A 21 -3.60 1.68 -1.20
CA GLY A 21 -2.25 1.46 -1.74
C GLY A 21 -1.13 2.09 -0.91
N TYR A 22 -0.43 3.06 -1.47
CA TYR A 22 0.69 3.77 -0.83
C TYR A 22 0.35 5.21 -0.42
N GLY A 23 -0.93 5.61 -0.46
CA GLY A 23 -1.38 6.92 0.03
C GLY A 23 -0.94 8.14 -0.79
N ALA A 24 -0.26 7.95 -1.92
CA ALA A 24 0.09 9.01 -2.86
C ALA A 24 0.16 8.44 -4.29
N PRO A 25 -0.06 9.26 -5.33
CA PRO A 25 0.29 8.87 -6.69
C PRO A 25 1.81 8.92 -6.90
N ARG A 26 2.35 8.03 -7.73
CA ARG A 26 3.76 8.07 -8.14
C ARG A 26 4.08 9.36 -8.94
N GLY A 27 3.10 9.87 -9.71
CA GLY A 27 3.17 11.10 -10.51
C GLY A 27 1.80 11.66 -10.94
N ARG A 28 1.79 12.85 -11.57
CA ARG A 28 0.60 13.69 -11.86
C ARG A 28 -0.44 13.07 -12.81
N PHE A 29 -0.08 12.01 -13.54
CA PHE A 29 -0.94 11.34 -14.53
C PHE A 29 -1.20 9.85 -14.24
N ALA A 30 -0.79 9.35 -13.07
CA ALA A 30 -1.13 8.00 -12.62
C ALA A 30 -2.60 7.97 -12.14
N LEU A 31 -3.54 8.09 -13.08
CA LEU A 31 -4.99 7.97 -12.86
C LEU A 31 -5.39 6.55 -12.50
N TYR A 32 -4.58 5.57 -12.94
CA TYR A 32 -4.80 4.15 -12.77
C TYR A 32 -3.48 3.53 -12.30
N GLY A 33 -3.50 2.78 -11.20
CA GLY A 33 -2.28 2.24 -10.57
C GLY A 33 -2.56 1.61 -9.22
N LEU A 34 -1.52 1.35 -8.43
CA LEU A 34 -1.57 0.59 -7.17
C LEU A 34 -2.34 1.28 -6.01
N SER A 35 -2.97 2.44 -6.27
CA SER A 35 -3.57 3.34 -5.29
C SER A 35 -4.78 4.16 -5.82
N PRO A 36 -5.72 3.59 -6.59
CA PRO A 36 -6.67 4.40 -7.36
C PRO A 36 -7.57 5.24 -6.45
N PHE A 37 -8.04 4.69 -5.33
CA PHE A 37 -8.95 5.39 -4.42
C PHE A 37 -8.30 6.47 -3.55
N ALA A 38 -6.97 6.48 -3.42
CA ALA A 38 -6.26 7.48 -2.61
C ALA A 38 -6.41 8.91 -3.18
N GLN A 39 -6.77 9.05 -4.47
CA GLN A 39 -7.00 10.35 -5.09
C GLN A 39 -8.38 10.96 -4.79
N TRP A 40 -9.35 10.14 -4.37
CA TRP A 40 -10.73 10.58 -4.13
C TRP A 40 -11.11 10.64 -2.66
N VAL A 41 -10.23 10.19 -1.76
CA VAL A 41 -10.46 10.17 -0.32
C VAL A 41 -9.44 11.04 0.39
N ASN A 42 -9.89 11.96 1.25
CA ASN A 42 -8.99 12.73 2.09
C ASN A 42 -8.42 11.84 3.20
N LEU A 43 -7.19 11.36 2.97
CA LEU A 43 -6.48 10.44 3.85
C LEU A 43 -6.19 11.02 5.25
N GLU A 44 -6.13 12.33 5.39
CA GLU A 44 -5.83 12.98 6.67
C GLU A 44 -6.94 12.80 7.71
N ARG A 45 -8.15 12.43 7.26
CA ARG A 45 -9.30 12.14 8.12
C ARG A 45 -9.19 10.80 8.84
N PHE A 46 -8.34 9.89 8.39
CA PHE A 46 -8.11 8.63 9.10
C PHE A 46 -7.20 8.84 10.31
N GLY A 47 -7.40 8.01 11.33
CA GLY A 47 -6.50 7.89 12.47
C GLY A 47 -5.09 7.49 12.04
N ALA A 48 -5.01 6.55 11.09
CA ALA A 48 -3.82 6.19 10.33
C ALA A 48 -4.19 5.48 9.02
N VAL A 49 -3.27 5.52 8.05
CA VAL A 49 -3.34 4.79 6.79
C VAL A 49 -2.35 3.63 6.83
N THR A 50 -2.87 2.42 6.63
CA THR A 50 -2.04 1.22 6.49
C THR A 50 -1.63 1.05 5.03
N THR A 51 -0.32 0.94 4.77
CA THR A 51 0.19 0.70 3.43
C THR A 51 -0.28 -0.65 2.89
N ARG A 52 -0.23 -0.81 1.57
CA ARG A 52 -0.16 -2.16 0.99
C ARG A 52 0.98 -2.95 1.65
N THR A 53 0.75 -4.25 1.85
CA THR A 53 1.75 -5.16 2.38
C THR A 53 2.96 -5.23 1.45
N LEU A 54 4.13 -4.91 1.99
CA LEU A 54 5.41 -4.84 1.28
C LEU A 54 6.21 -6.13 1.49
N THR A 55 6.80 -6.63 0.42
CA THR A 55 7.79 -7.72 0.44
C THR A 55 9.19 -7.18 0.18
N LEU A 56 10.23 -8.01 0.33
CA LEU A 56 11.61 -7.59 0.05
C LEU A 56 11.75 -7.17 -1.42
N GLU A 57 11.41 -8.11 -2.29
CA GLU A 57 11.41 -7.91 -3.74
C GLU A 57 10.04 -7.49 -4.24
N PRO A 58 9.97 -6.74 -5.36
CA PRO A 58 8.70 -6.45 -6.03
C PRO A 58 7.97 -7.73 -6.45
N ARG A 59 6.64 -7.69 -6.41
CA ARG A 59 5.77 -8.80 -6.81
C ARG A 59 4.62 -8.29 -7.66
N ASP A 60 4.42 -8.89 -8.82
CA ASP A 60 3.22 -8.62 -9.63
C ASP A 60 1.94 -9.23 -9.04
N GLY A 61 2.07 -10.31 -8.27
CA GLY A 61 0.93 -11.07 -7.79
C GLY A 61 0.06 -11.57 -8.95
N HIS A 62 -1.26 -11.51 -8.82
CA HIS A 62 -2.19 -11.86 -9.90
C HIS A 62 -2.80 -10.65 -10.62
N PHE A 63 -2.14 -9.48 -10.54
CA PHE A 63 -2.60 -8.27 -11.24
C PHE A 63 -1.49 -7.76 -12.18
N THR A 64 -0.70 -6.79 -11.72
CA THR A 64 0.49 -6.24 -12.39
C THR A 64 1.03 -5.04 -11.60
N LEU A 65 2.35 -4.79 -11.67
CA LEU A 65 2.97 -3.52 -11.25
C LEU A 65 2.99 -2.46 -12.35
N ARG A 66 2.44 -2.77 -13.53
CA ARG A 66 2.40 -1.86 -14.68
C ARG A 66 1.46 -0.69 -14.40
N GLU A 67 1.98 0.53 -14.53
CA GLU A 67 1.22 1.78 -14.33
C GLU A 67 1.05 2.57 -15.65
N ASP A 68 1.77 2.22 -16.71
CA ASP A 68 1.83 2.95 -17.99
C ASP A 68 0.88 2.38 -19.07
N TRP A 69 -0.39 2.22 -18.69
CA TRP A 69 -1.43 1.71 -19.59
C TRP A 69 -1.80 2.75 -20.66
N ARG A 70 -1.70 2.38 -21.94
CA ARG A 70 -2.27 3.18 -23.04
C ARG A 70 -3.79 3.00 -23.04
N LEU A 71 -4.53 3.97 -23.58
CA LEU A 71 -6.01 3.90 -23.66
C LEU A 71 -6.52 2.61 -24.30
N ARG A 72 -5.82 2.11 -25.32
CA ARG A 72 -6.16 0.85 -26.02
C ARG A 72 -5.90 -0.42 -25.20
N GLU A 73 -5.13 -0.33 -24.13
CA GLU A 73 -4.77 -1.45 -23.24
C GLU A 73 -5.65 -1.49 -21.98
N LEU A 74 -6.49 -0.48 -21.75
CA LEU A 74 -7.42 -0.44 -20.62
C LEU A 74 -8.34 -1.67 -20.52
N PRO A 75 -8.85 -2.27 -21.62
CA PRO A 75 -9.65 -3.49 -21.53
C PRO A 75 -8.89 -4.67 -20.88
N GLU A 76 -7.58 -4.78 -21.14
CA GLU A 76 -6.74 -5.82 -20.51
C GLU A 76 -6.56 -5.53 -19.02
N MET A 77 -6.32 -4.26 -18.66
CA MET A 77 -6.23 -3.84 -17.25
C MET A 77 -7.49 -4.22 -16.47
N PHE A 78 -8.68 -3.92 -17.03
CA PHE A 78 -9.95 -4.29 -16.41
C PHE A 78 -10.11 -5.81 -16.28
N THR A 79 -9.79 -6.56 -17.33
CA THR A 79 -9.82 -8.04 -17.31
C THR A 79 -8.95 -8.59 -16.17
N ARG A 80 -7.73 -8.09 -16.01
CA ARG A 80 -6.83 -8.49 -14.91
C ARG A 80 -7.38 -8.11 -13.55
N TYR A 81 -8.00 -6.94 -13.43
CA TYR A 81 -8.60 -6.49 -12.17
C TYR A 81 -9.79 -7.36 -11.76
N GLU A 82 -10.68 -7.68 -12.71
CA GLU A 82 -11.84 -8.55 -12.48
C GLU A 82 -11.44 -9.99 -12.13
N GLN A 83 -10.32 -10.48 -12.64
CA GLN A 83 -9.76 -11.78 -12.23
C GLN A 83 -9.23 -11.75 -10.79
N ALA A 84 -8.65 -10.63 -10.36
CA ALA A 84 -8.07 -10.49 -9.03
C ALA A 84 -9.08 -10.10 -7.94
N LEU A 85 -10.23 -9.51 -8.31
CA LEU A 85 -11.27 -9.06 -7.39
C LEU A 85 -12.65 -9.34 -7.96
N ILE A 86 -13.38 -10.26 -7.32
CA ILE A 86 -14.75 -10.59 -7.68
C ILE A 86 -15.72 -10.12 -6.60
N LYS A 87 -16.88 -9.62 -7.03
CA LYS A 87 -17.98 -9.28 -6.12
C LYS A 87 -18.72 -10.55 -5.70
N VAL A 88 -19.07 -10.64 -4.43
CA VAL A 88 -19.92 -11.70 -3.87
C VAL A 88 -21.05 -11.07 -3.05
N ASP A 89 -22.00 -11.88 -2.59
CA ASP A 89 -23.05 -11.40 -1.69
C ASP A 89 -22.43 -10.76 -0.44
N ALA A 90 -22.86 -9.52 -0.14
CA ALA A 90 -22.37 -8.72 0.97
C ALA A 90 -20.84 -8.45 1.01
N GLY A 91 -20.11 -8.59 -0.10
CA GLY A 91 -18.68 -8.25 -0.09
C GLY A 91 -17.91 -8.54 -1.39
N TRP A 92 -16.63 -8.86 -1.20
CA TRP A 92 -15.69 -9.14 -2.28
C TRP A 92 -14.74 -10.28 -1.90
N LEU A 93 -14.35 -11.08 -2.89
CA LEU A 93 -13.25 -12.03 -2.78
C LEU A 93 -12.08 -11.53 -3.64
N ASN A 94 -10.87 -11.55 -3.07
CA ASN A 94 -9.68 -11.05 -3.75
C ASN A 94 -8.55 -12.08 -3.74
N ALA A 95 -7.76 -12.05 -4.80
CA ALA A 95 -6.57 -12.85 -4.96
C ALA A 95 -5.44 -12.00 -5.56
N PHE A 96 -5.17 -10.80 -5.03
CA PHE A 96 -4.11 -9.94 -5.59
C PHE A 96 -2.69 -10.51 -5.45
N GLY A 97 -2.47 -11.49 -4.57
CA GLY A 97 -1.19 -12.20 -4.46
C GLY A 97 -0.01 -11.35 -3.95
N TRP A 98 -0.31 -10.38 -3.08
CA TRP A 98 0.65 -9.37 -2.61
C TRP A 98 1.35 -8.62 -3.75
N CYS A 99 0.56 -8.18 -4.74
CA CYS A 99 1.04 -7.29 -5.81
C CYS A 99 1.62 -5.98 -5.22
N ASN A 100 2.93 -5.83 -5.10
CA ASN A 100 3.57 -4.69 -4.43
C ASN A 100 4.94 -4.34 -5.01
N ILE A 101 5.38 -3.09 -4.86
CA ILE A 101 6.62 -2.57 -5.46
C ILE A 101 7.91 -2.96 -4.72
N GLY A 102 7.81 -3.70 -3.61
CA GLY A 102 8.93 -3.97 -2.72
C GLY A 102 9.19 -2.84 -1.72
N ILE A 103 9.74 -3.19 -0.56
CA ILE A 103 9.93 -2.27 0.57
C ILE A 103 10.87 -1.11 0.25
N ARG A 104 11.96 -1.36 -0.47
CA ARG A 104 12.96 -0.33 -0.81
C ARG A 104 12.39 0.72 -1.76
N ALA A 105 11.57 0.31 -2.73
CA ALA A 105 10.90 1.22 -3.63
C ALA A 105 9.86 2.07 -2.90
N TYR A 106 9.15 1.52 -1.91
CA TYR A 106 8.24 2.28 -1.08
C TYR A 106 8.94 3.41 -0.32
N PHE A 107 10.05 3.12 0.38
CA PHE A 107 10.81 4.15 1.11
C PHE A 107 11.35 5.24 0.19
N ARG A 108 11.90 4.85 -0.97
CA ARG A 108 12.39 5.79 -1.97
C ARG A 108 11.29 6.69 -2.56
N ASP A 109 10.15 6.12 -2.93
CA ASP A 109 9.21 6.79 -3.83
C ASP A 109 7.96 7.37 -3.14
N TYR A 110 7.58 6.85 -1.97
CA TYR A 110 6.29 7.14 -1.32
C TYR A 110 6.41 7.59 0.13
N PHE A 111 7.37 7.07 0.90
CA PHE A 111 7.49 7.36 2.32
C PHE A 111 7.56 8.87 2.60
N ARG A 112 8.47 9.60 1.95
CA ARG A 112 8.58 11.05 2.17
C ARG A 112 7.35 11.83 1.68
N LYS A 113 6.69 11.38 0.61
CA LYS A 113 5.49 12.05 0.04
C LYS A 113 4.26 11.96 0.93
N THR A 114 4.25 11.01 1.86
CA THR A 114 3.11 10.72 2.74
C THR A 114 3.39 11.07 4.21
N ALA A 115 4.48 11.81 4.49
CA ALA A 115 4.91 12.14 5.85
C ALA A 115 3.88 12.97 6.65
N ASN A 116 2.94 13.63 5.98
CA ASN A 116 1.81 14.33 6.63
C ASN A 116 0.74 13.37 7.20
N LEU A 117 0.79 12.09 6.84
CA LEU A 117 -0.14 11.06 7.30
C LEU A 117 0.45 10.27 8.47
N ASN A 118 -0.42 9.90 9.42
CA ASN A 118 -0.11 8.80 10.32
C ASN A 118 -0.13 7.51 9.52
N ARG A 119 0.97 6.74 9.55
CA ARG A 119 1.15 5.57 8.67
C ARG A 119 1.44 4.32 9.47
N ILE A 120 0.83 3.22 9.04
CA ILE A 120 1.17 1.87 9.48
C ILE A 120 1.79 1.15 8.28
N VAL A 121 3.03 0.71 8.37
CA VAL A 121 3.73 -0.01 7.30
C VAL A 121 3.45 -1.49 7.46
N SER A 122 2.67 -2.06 6.53
CA SER A 122 2.43 -3.51 6.51
C SER A 122 3.58 -4.19 5.77
N ILE A 123 4.22 -5.18 6.40
CA ILE A 123 5.25 -6.04 5.80
C ILE A 123 4.79 -7.50 5.76
N GLY A 124 5.27 -8.26 4.77
CA GLY A 124 4.99 -9.69 4.64
C GLY A 124 6.16 -10.41 3.99
N GLY A 125 6.48 -11.60 4.48
CA GLY A 125 7.52 -12.48 3.94
C GLY A 125 7.07 -13.93 3.92
N PHE A 126 7.81 -14.76 3.20
CA PHE A 126 7.61 -16.21 3.09
C PHE A 126 8.50 -17.00 4.06
N SER A 127 9.38 -16.33 4.80
CA SER A 127 10.18 -16.94 5.86
C SER A 127 10.46 -15.94 7.00
N ALA A 128 10.90 -16.46 8.16
CA ALA A 128 11.28 -15.62 9.29
C ALA A 128 12.49 -14.72 8.96
N GLU A 129 13.41 -15.21 8.14
CA GLU A 129 14.57 -14.46 7.66
C GLU A 129 14.15 -13.26 6.80
N GLU A 130 13.16 -13.44 5.91
CA GLU A 130 12.61 -12.34 5.13
C GLU A 130 11.94 -11.29 6.03
N PHE A 131 11.19 -11.71 7.05
CA PHE A 131 10.60 -10.79 8.02
C PHE A 131 11.67 -10.00 8.78
N ARG A 132 12.76 -10.66 9.19
CA ARG A 132 13.88 -9.97 9.86
C ARG A 132 14.50 -8.92 8.95
N GLU A 133 14.77 -9.25 7.70
CA GLU A 133 15.33 -8.30 6.75
C GLU A 133 14.37 -7.14 6.46
N LEU A 134 13.07 -7.42 6.33
CA LEU A 134 12.04 -6.37 6.18
C LEU A 134 12.07 -5.39 7.34
N VAL A 135 12.09 -5.90 8.58
CA VAL A 135 12.17 -5.07 9.79
C VAL A 135 13.48 -4.29 9.83
N ASP A 136 14.60 -4.89 9.46
CA ASP A 136 15.90 -4.21 9.40
C ASP A 136 15.86 -3.03 8.40
N VAL A 137 15.23 -3.20 7.23
CA VAL A 137 15.02 -2.11 6.26
C VAL A 137 14.12 -1.02 6.85
N VAL A 138 13.02 -1.38 7.53
CA VAL A 138 12.14 -0.40 8.17
C VAL A 138 12.91 0.44 9.19
N ASN A 139 13.67 -0.20 10.08
CA ASN A 139 14.42 0.46 11.13
C ASN A 139 15.56 1.35 10.59
N ALA A 140 16.10 1.03 9.41
CA ALA A 140 17.14 1.84 8.77
C ALA A 140 16.58 3.08 8.07
N GLU A 141 15.32 3.05 7.63
CA GLU A 141 14.72 4.10 6.79
C GLU A 141 13.75 5.01 7.55
N ALA A 142 13.21 4.56 8.69
CA ALA A 142 12.24 5.30 9.50
C ALA A 142 12.65 5.38 10.97
N GLU A 143 12.60 6.60 11.51
CA GLU A 143 12.83 6.86 12.92
C GLU A 143 11.62 6.43 13.77
N PRO A 144 11.82 6.10 15.06
CA PRO A 144 10.74 5.81 15.99
C PRO A 144 9.67 6.92 15.99
N GLY A 145 8.40 6.53 15.82
CA GLY A 145 7.26 7.45 15.78
C GLY A 145 6.93 8.04 14.40
N GLU A 146 7.78 7.87 13.37
CA GLU A 146 7.42 8.26 12.00
C GLU A 146 6.36 7.32 11.39
N ILE A 147 6.36 6.07 11.83
CA ILE A 147 5.46 4.98 11.43
C ILE A 147 5.24 4.00 12.59
N ALA A 148 4.14 3.28 12.52
CA ALA A 148 4.01 1.99 13.18
C ALA A 148 4.25 0.90 12.13
N ALA A 149 4.91 -0.20 12.47
CA ALA A 149 5.18 -1.30 11.55
C ALA A 149 4.96 -2.64 12.28
#